data_AF-A0A937ZSE7-F1
#
_entry.id   AF-A0A937ZSE7-F1
#
_cell.length_a   1.000
_cell.length_b   1.000
_cell.length_c   1.000
_cell.angle_alpha   90.00
_cell.angle_beta   90.00
_cell.angle_gamma   90.00
#
_symmetry.space_group_name_H-M   'P 1'
#
loop_
_entity.id
_entity.type
_entity.pdbx_description
1 polymer ?
#
loop_
_entity_poly.entity_id
_entity_poly.type
_entity_poly.pdbx_seq_one_letter_code
_entity_poly.pdbx_strand_id
1 'polypeptide(L)'
;MGSDERPVAYDREIALSAPEGTTEIIVAIAPADGRVMLYGWTADDALQPVQVDGSAARISLPFARPQVFLRHLSDIRGIRVRTLGFRRKS
;
A
#
# COMPACT_ATOMS: atom_id res chain seq x y z
N MET A 1 -9.23 21.00 22.46
CA MET A 1 -7.99 20.75 21.69
C MET A 1 -8.39 19.83 20.55
N GLY A 2 -8.77 20.40 19.40
CA GLY A 2 -9.07 19.60 18.22
C GLY A 2 -7.74 19.12 17.66
N SER A 3 -7.51 17.81 17.70
CA SER A 3 -6.42 17.19 16.96
C SER A 3 -6.62 17.56 15.50
N ASP A 4 -5.82 18.49 15.00
CA ASP A 4 -5.74 18.87 13.59
C ASP A 4 -5.08 17.69 12.84
N GLU A 5 -5.79 16.56 12.80
CA GLU A 5 -5.49 15.45 11.89
C GLU A 5 -5.78 15.96 10.48
N ARG A 6 -4.86 16.75 9.95
CA ARG A 6 -4.81 16.98 8.51
C ARG A 6 -4.82 15.60 7.88
N PRO A 7 -5.78 15.29 6.98
CA PRO A 7 -5.73 14.02 6.28
C PRO A 7 -4.36 13.94 5.62
N VAL A 8 -3.60 12.89 5.93
CA VAL A 8 -2.34 12.63 5.23
C VAL A 8 -2.68 12.60 3.75
N ALA A 9 -2.19 13.57 2.99
CA ALA A 9 -2.45 13.63 1.56
C ALA A 9 -1.75 12.43 0.91
N TYR A 10 -2.52 11.62 0.20
CA TYR A 10 -2.02 10.48 -0.57
C TYR A 10 -2.02 10.85 -2.04
N ASP A 11 -1.03 10.36 -2.79
CA ASP A 11 -0.92 10.61 -4.23
C ASP A 11 -1.94 9.78 -5.01
N ARG A 12 -2.25 8.57 -4.50
CA ARG A 12 -3.13 7.62 -5.18
C ARG A 12 -3.79 6.64 -4.21
N GLU A 13 -5.02 6.28 -4.50
CA GLU A 13 -5.69 5.13 -3.91
C GLU A 13 -5.55 3.88 -4.81
N ILE A 14 -5.33 2.72 -4.20
CA ILE A 14 -5.17 1.44 -4.89
C ILE A 14 -6.13 0.43 -4.27
N ALA A 15 -7.10 -0.01 -5.07
CA ALA A 15 -7.93 -1.17 -4.75
C ALA A 15 -7.13 -2.46 -5.01
N LEU A 16 -7.03 -3.32 -4.01
CA LEU A 16 -6.39 -4.62 -4.14
C LEU A 16 -7.40 -5.65 -4.62
N SER A 17 -6.95 -6.57 -5.47
CA SER A 17 -7.76 -7.71 -5.89
C SER A 17 -7.63 -8.85 -4.87
N ALA A 18 -8.07 -8.62 -3.64
CA ALA A 18 -8.11 -9.58 -2.52
C ALA A 18 -9.36 -9.32 -1.64
N PRO A 19 -9.82 -10.30 -0.84
CA PRO A 19 -10.81 -10.05 0.19
C PRO A 19 -10.21 -9.24 1.36
N GLU A 20 -11.07 -8.85 2.29
CA GLU A 20 -10.64 -8.29 3.57
C GLU A 20 -9.72 -9.25 4.35
N GLY A 21 -8.75 -8.68 5.06
CA GLY A 21 -7.72 -9.39 5.82
C GLY A 21 -6.31 -9.30 5.19
N THR A 22 -5.37 -10.02 5.83
CA THR A 22 -3.95 -10.02 5.45
C THR A 22 -3.77 -10.44 3.99
N THR A 23 -3.08 -9.60 3.21
CA THR A 23 -2.86 -9.80 1.78
C THR A 23 -1.39 -9.69 1.44
N GLU A 24 -0.87 -10.62 0.64
CA GLU A 24 0.47 -10.49 0.08
C GLU A 24 0.45 -9.76 -1.27
N ILE A 25 1.41 -8.87 -1.47
CA ILE A 25 1.57 -8.11 -2.71
C ILE A 25 3.01 -8.13 -3.21
N ILE A 26 3.19 -7.82 -4.49
CA ILE A 26 4.46 -7.38 -5.07
C ILE A 26 4.31 -5.91 -5.46
N VAL A 27 5.24 -5.09 -5.01
CA VAL A 27 5.39 -3.69 -5.42
C VAL A 27 6.64 -3.59 -6.26
N ALA A 28 6.50 -3.16 -7.51
CA ALA A 28 7.63 -2.87 -8.39
C ALA A 28 7.74 -1.35 -8.60
N ILE A 29 8.93 -0.78 -8.38
CA ILE A 29 9.21 0.67 -8.43
C ILE A 29 10.32 0.93 -9.46
N ALA A 30 10.19 2.01 -10.22
CA ALA A 30 11.21 2.53 -11.11
C ALA A 30 11.44 4.03 -10.83
N PRO A 31 12.69 4.50 -10.69
CA PRO A 31 13.95 3.74 -10.72
C PRO A 31 14.11 2.80 -9.49
N ALA A 32 15.15 1.96 -9.52
CA ALA A 32 15.35 0.88 -8.55
C ALA A 32 15.69 1.34 -7.12
N ASP A 33 16.04 2.61 -6.94
CA ASP A 33 16.26 3.31 -5.67
C ASP A 33 15.03 4.11 -5.22
N GLY A 34 13.90 3.96 -5.92
CA GLY A 34 12.64 4.58 -5.57
C GLY A 34 12.07 4.08 -4.24
N ARG A 35 11.32 4.95 -3.56
CA ARG A 35 10.71 4.69 -2.26
C ARG A 35 9.28 5.18 -2.21
N VAL A 36 8.40 4.36 -1.64
CA VAL A 36 6.99 4.72 -1.43
C VAL A 36 6.53 4.32 -0.03
N MET A 37 5.48 4.98 0.44
CA MET A 37 4.74 4.61 1.62
C MET A 37 3.37 4.09 1.20
N LEU A 38 3.02 2.90 1.67
CA LEU A 38 1.65 2.37 1.59
C LEU A 38 0.98 2.57 2.95
N TYR A 39 -0.25 3.07 2.94
CA TYR A 39 -1.08 3.20 4.12
C TYR A 39 -2.29 2.29 3.97
N GLY A 40 -2.72 1.67 5.05
CA GLY A 40 -3.95 0.88 5.07
C GLY A 40 -4.51 0.76 6.47
N TRP A 41 -5.79 0.41 6.54
CA TRP A 41 -6.50 0.26 7.81
C TRP A 41 -6.24 -1.13 8.39
N THR A 42 -5.86 -1.20 9.64
CA THR A 42 -5.78 -2.46 10.41
C THR A 42 -7.15 -2.90 10.90
N ALA A 43 -7.22 -4.05 11.57
CA ALA A 43 -8.45 -4.55 12.18
C ALA A 43 -8.98 -3.66 13.32
N ASP A 44 -8.10 -2.88 13.95
CA ASP A 44 -8.44 -1.95 15.04
C ASP A 44 -8.85 -0.55 14.53
N ASP A 45 -9.19 -0.44 13.24
CA ASP A 45 -9.49 0.82 12.55
C ASP A 45 -8.39 1.89 12.74
N ALA A 46 -7.14 1.46 12.84
CA ALA A 46 -5.97 2.34 12.82
C ALA A 46 -5.35 2.37 11.42
N LEU A 47 -5.02 3.56 10.94
CA LEU A 47 -4.28 3.70 9.69
C LEU A 47 -2.78 3.51 9.94
N GLN A 48 -2.19 2.48 9.34
CA GLN A 48 -0.77 2.16 9.52
C GLN A 48 0.04 2.30 8.22
N PRO A 49 1.28 2.83 8.31
CA PRO A 49 2.20 2.91 7.18
C PRO A 49 3.05 1.64 7.02
N VAL A 50 3.39 1.33 5.77
CA VAL A 50 4.40 0.35 5.37
C VAL A 50 5.29 0.99 4.31
N GLN A 51 6.57 1.18 4.62
CA GLN A 51 7.54 1.70 3.65
C GLN A 51 8.00 0.58 2.73
N VAL A 52 8.11 0.92 1.44
CA VAL A 52 8.63 0.03 0.41
C VAL A 52 9.79 0.71 -0.30
N ASP A 53 10.96 0.09 -0.18
CA ASP A 53 12.18 0.54 -0.81
C ASP A 53 12.59 -0.45 -1.90
N GLY A 54 13.08 0.07 -3.02
CA GLY A 54 13.71 -0.75 -4.04
C GLY A 54 12.84 -1.07 -5.26
N SER A 55 13.43 -1.76 -6.24
CA SER A 55 12.79 -2.03 -7.53
C SER A 55 11.66 -3.05 -7.51
N ALA A 56 11.70 -4.04 -6.61
CA ALA A 56 10.67 -5.05 -6.46
C ALA A 56 10.70 -5.67 -5.07
N ALA A 57 9.64 -5.48 -4.28
CA ALA A 57 9.50 -6.04 -2.93
C ALA A 57 8.24 -6.89 -2.83
N ARG A 58 8.36 -8.09 -2.24
CA ARG A 58 7.22 -8.90 -1.78
C ARG A 58 6.92 -8.54 -0.34
N ILE A 59 5.68 -8.17 -0.07
CA ILE A 59 5.27 -7.60 1.21
C ILE A 59 3.97 -8.27 1.66
N SER A 60 3.91 -8.65 2.92
CA SER A 60 2.65 -9.00 3.59
C SER A 60 2.05 -7.73 4.18
N LEU A 61 0.86 -7.36 3.73
CA LEU A 61 0.16 -6.19 4.25
C LEU A 61 -0.63 -6.58 5.51
N PRO A 62 -0.40 -5.91 6.64
CA PRO A 62 -1.14 -6.16 7.88
C PRO A 62 -2.54 -5.50 7.89
N PHE A 63 -3.08 -5.17 6.71
CA PHE A 63 -4.29 -4.38 6.58
C PHE A 63 -5.52 -5.28 6.51
N ALA A 64 -6.60 -4.84 7.16
CA ALA A 64 -7.87 -5.54 7.17
C ALA A 64 -8.71 -5.24 5.93
N ARG A 65 -8.46 -4.12 5.24
CA ARG A 65 -9.24 -3.69 4.07
C ARG A 65 -8.45 -3.88 2.77
N PRO A 66 -9.09 -4.29 1.66
CA PRO A 66 -8.44 -4.45 0.35
C PRO A 66 -8.26 -3.11 -0.37
N GLN A 67 -7.90 -2.08 0.38
CA GLN A 67 -7.71 -0.71 -0.08
C GLN A 67 -6.45 -0.17 0.59
N VAL A 68 -5.51 0.31 -0.22
CA VAL A 68 -4.30 0.97 0.28
C VAL A 68 -4.12 2.33 -0.38
N PHE A 69 -3.57 3.26 0.38
CA PHE A 69 -3.24 4.58 -0.09
C PHE A 69 -1.74 4.70 -0.27
N LEU A 70 -1.32 5.30 -1.38
CA LEU A 70 0.07 5.36 -1.77
C LEU A 70 0.57 6.80 -1.69
N ARG A 71 1.79 6.94 -1.19
CA ARG A 71 2.54 8.20 -1.19
C ARG A 71 3.97 7.99 -1.69
N HIS A 72 4.43 8.82 -2.60
CA HIS A 72 5.81 8.84 -3.08
C HIS A 72 6.72 9.49 -2.03
N LEU A 73 7.87 8.88 -1.78
CA LEU A 73 8.90 9.42 -0.87
C LEU A 73 10.16 9.89 -1.62
N SER A 74 10.24 9.59 -2.91
CA SER A 74 11.32 10.00 -3.81
C SER A 74 10.75 10.26 -5.21
N ASP A 75 11.59 10.75 -6.12
CA ASP A 75 11.23 10.82 -7.54
C ASP A 75 11.06 9.39 -8.08
N ILE A 76 9.82 9.03 -8.45
CA ILE A 76 9.52 7.76 -9.09
C ILE A 76 8.86 8.01 -10.44
N ARG A 77 9.23 7.19 -11.42
CA ARG A 77 8.70 7.25 -12.80
C ARG A 77 7.63 6.20 -13.06
N GLY A 78 7.60 5.15 -12.23
CA GLY A 78 6.63 4.09 -12.36
C GLY A 78 6.50 3.26 -11.10
N ILE A 79 5.26 2.82 -10.85
CA ILE A 79 4.94 1.87 -9.80
C ILE A 79 3.89 0.88 -10.28
N ARG A 80 4.05 -0.39 -9.90
CA ARG A 80 3.08 -1.45 -10.15
C ARG A 80 2.87 -2.26 -8.88
N VAL A 81 1.61 -2.35 -8.43
CA VAL A 81 1.20 -3.18 -7.30
C VAL A 81 0.44 -4.38 -7.85
N ARG A 82 0.79 -5.59 -7.41
CA ARG A 82 0.13 -6.83 -7.79
C ARG A 82 -0.15 -7.69 -6.56
N THR A 83 -1.41 -8.00 -6.31
CA THR A 83 -1.83 -8.98 -5.31
C THR A 83 -1.35 -10.38 -5.68
N LEU A 84 -0.81 -11.12 -4.71
CA LEU A 84 -0.40 -12.51 -4.87
C LEU A 84 -1.50 -13.48 -4.43
N GLY A 85 -1.62 -14.61 -5.13
CA GLY A 85 -2.40 -15.76 -4.66
C GLY A 85 -3.92 -15.64 -4.72
N PHE A 86 -4.50 -14.48 -5.01
CA PHE A 86 -5.95 -14.38 -5.16
C PHE A 86 -6.42 -14.84 -6.54
N ARG A 87 -7.07 -16.00 -6.59
CA ARG A 87 -8.00 -16.36 -7.66
C ARG A 87 -9.40 -16.16 -7.12
N ARG A 88 -10.18 -15.26 -7.73
CA ARG A 88 -11.63 -15.21 -7.54
C ARG A 88 -12.13 -16.62 -7.88
N LYS A 89 -12.58 -17.39 -6.89
CA LYS A 89 -13.29 -18.65 -7.17
C LYS A 89 -14.51 -18.24 -8.00
N SER A 90 -14.46 -18.57 -9.28
CA SER A 90 -15.61 -18.57 -10.18
C SER A 90 -16.61 -19.60 -9.71
#